data_AF-A0A944S9F1-F1
#
_entry.id   AF-A0A944S9F1-F1
#
_cell.length_a   1.000
_cell.length_b   1.000
_cell.length_c   1.000
_cell.angle_alpha   90.00
_cell.angle_beta   90.00
_cell.angle_gamma   90.00
#
_symmetry.space_group_name_H-M   'P 1'
#
loop_
_entity.id
_entity.type
_entity.pdbx_description
1 polymer ?
#
loop_
_entity_poly.entity_id
_entity_poly.type
_entity_poly.pdbx_seq_one_letter_code
_entity_poly.pdbx_strand_id
1 'polypeptide(L)'
;MSKKILSLKGVLSSFIVIAVGFIGYSLLSEGDLYANHNSVADMGKIFSLEQLPEKRTVIEHSSGRRYAGTDSGLFISEDGGKQWRHSFSTPLPVTLITSLKSGDLYTFVAGKGLLKMERDTNQWTLINNKLGSQVILTLSIEDGDNSKLTARNQYGKYIISEDGGESWRREDGLPNITTAKLRAGEKLFNEKCQSCHGIAGVGETYTVEALTNTKYLMAPALDESAHAWHHTDEALIKTILEGSTRQSRMPAWGEAGVTKRDAAILVAYIKSLWGERIKGCQGAKHMSCM
;
A
#
# COMPACT_ATOMS: atom_id res chain seq x y z
N MET A 1 -13.90 3.86 64.99
CA MET A 1 -13.22 2.59 64.67
C MET A 1 -13.14 2.49 63.14
N SER A 2 -12.00 2.79 62.50
CA SER A 2 -10.93 1.82 62.11
C SER A 2 -11.46 0.79 61.10
N LYS A 3 -10.96 0.59 59.87
CA LYS A 3 -9.60 0.79 59.29
C LYS A 3 -9.64 0.71 57.75
N LYS A 4 -8.73 1.43 57.08
CA LYS A 4 -8.26 1.19 55.70
C LYS A 4 -7.53 -0.16 55.59
N ILE A 5 -7.59 -0.81 54.42
CA ILE A 5 -6.46 -1.50 53.77
C ILE A 5 -6.52 -1.26 52.24
N LEU A 6 -5.41 -0.79 51.67
CA LEU A 6 -5.14 -0.66 50.23
C LEU A 6 -4.73 -2.02 49.62
N SER A 7 -4.95 -2.19 48.31
CA SER A 7 -3.91 -2.73 47.42
C SER A 7 -4.17 -2.32 45.96
N LEU A 8 -3.17 -1.67 45.35
CA LEU A 8 -3.09 -1.34 43.93
C LEU A 8 -2.74 -2.58 43.09
N LYS A 9 -3.25 -2.65 41.86
CA LYS A 9 -2.48 -2.63 40.59
C LYS A 9 -3.29 -3.28 39.48
N GLY A 10 -3.37 -2.59 38.34
CA GLY A 10 -3.99 -3.07 37.12
C GLY A 10 -4.36 -1.89 36.22
N VAL A 11 -3.34 -1.19 35.74
CA VAL A 11 -3.47 -0.13 34.74
C VAL A 11 -4.08 -0.76 33.50
N LEU A 12 -5.34 -0.48 33.22
CA LEU A 12 -5.95 -0.69 31.92
C LEU A 12 -5.25 0.26 30.94
N SER A 13 -4.41 -0.29 30.06
CA SER A 13 -3.90 0.43 28.91
C SER A 13 -5.07 0.77 28.01
N SER A 14 -5.47 2.04 28.04
CA SER A 14 -6.47 2.60 27.13
C SER A 14 -5.98 2.49 25.69
N PHE A 15 -6.51 1.51 24.94
CA PHE A 15 -6.42 1.53 23.49
C PHE A 15 -7.41 2.58 22.98
N ILE A 16 -6.89 3.76 22.64
CA ILE A 16 -7.65 4.73 21.85
C ILE A 16 -7.65 4.18 20.42
N VAL A 17 -8.67 3.40 20.09
CA VAL A 17 -9.02 3.11 18.70
C VAL A 17 -9.66 4.38 18.15
N ILE A 18 -8.87 5.21 17.46
CA ILE A 18 -9.44 6.26 16.61
C ILE A 18 -10.10 5.54 15.44
N ALA A 19 -11.42 5.40 15.49
CA ALA A 19 -12.22 4.95 14.37
C ALA A 19 -12.06 5.97 13.23
N VAL A 20 -11.18 5.69 12.28
CA VAL A 20 -11.12 6.45 11.02
C VAL A 20 -12.24 5.93 10.14
N GLY A 21 -13.21 6.80 9.87
CA GLY A 21 -14.37 6.51 9.04
C GLY A 21 -13.97 5.94 7.69
N PHE A 22 -14.60 4.82 7.33
CA PHE A 22 -14.63 4.32 5.97
C PHE A 22 -15.42 5.30 5.09
N ILE A 23 -14.86 5.66 3.92
CA ILE A 23 -15.47 5.79 2.59
C ILE A 23 -14.65 6.76 1.73
N GLY A 24 -14.51 6.45 0.44
CA GLY A 24 -14.20 7.44 -0.60
C GLY A 24 -12.77 7.41 -1.13
N TYR A 25 -12.32 6.29 -1.67
CA TYR A 25 -11.49 6.40 -2.87
C TYR A 25 -12.47 6.30 -4.04
N SER A 26 -12.32 7.15 -5.06
CA SER A 26 -12.82 6.77 -6.39
C SER A 26 -11.90 5.67 -6.90
N LEU A 27 -12.02 4.48 -6.29
CA LEU A 27 -11.51 3.26 -6.92
C LEU A 27 -12.24 3.23 -8.25
N LEU A 28 -11.50 3.34 -9.36
CA LEU A 28 -12.03 2.74 -10.58
C LEU A 28 -12.33 1.27 -10.24
N SER A 29 -13.18 0.62 -11.02
CA SER A 29 -13.60 -0.78 -10.80
C SER A 29 -12.46 -1.80 -10.67
N GLU A 30 -11.20 -1.37 -10.81
CA GLU A 30 -9.97 -2.15 -10.73
C GLU A 30 -9.10 -1.88 -9.47
N GLY A 31 -9.46 -0.91 -8.61
CA GLY A 31 -8.76 -0.69 -7.33
C GLY A 31 -7.59 0.30 -7.34
N ASP A 32 -7.37 1.00 -8.46
CA ASP A 32 -6.28 1.97 -8.61
C ASP A 32 -6.58 3.34 -7.97
N LEU A 33 -5.53 3.96 -7.44
CA LEU A 33 -5.54 5.32 -6.89
C LEU A 33 -5.19 6.34 -7.96
N TYR A 34 -5.93 7.45 -7.99
CA TYR A 34 -5.62 8.61 -8.82
C TYR A 34 -5.52 9.85 -7.94
N ALA A 35 -4.55 10.73 -8.27
CA ALA A 35 -4.45 12.02 -7.63
C ALA A 35 -5.54 12.95 -8.19
N ASN A 36 -6.15 13.73 -7.30
CA ASN A 36 -7.02 14.83 -7.72
C ASN A 36 -6.16 15.88 -8.45
N HIS A 37 -6.62 16.30 -9.64
CA HIS A 37 -5.83 17.00 -10.67
C HIS A 37 -5.37 18.41 -10.25
N ASN A 38 -5.86 18.93 -9.13
CA ASN A 38 -5.64 20.32 -8.71
C ASN A 38 -4.45 20.52 -7.76
N SER A 39 -3.82 19.45 -7.25
CA SER A 39 -2.80 19.58 -6.19
C SER A 39 -1.57 20.41 -6.60
N VAL A 40 -1.14 20.35 -7.86
CA VAL A 40 0.01 21.12 -8.37
C VAL A 40 -0.30 22.62 -8.49
N ALA A 41 -1.54 22.99 -8.83
CA ALA A 41 -1.97 24.39 -8.92
C ALA A 41 -2.10 25.07 -7.55
N ASP A 42 -2.11 24.28 -6.49
CA ASP A 42 -2.30 24.69 -5.11
C ASP A 42 -0.98 24.78 -4.32
N MET A 43 0.16 24.47 -4.96
CA MET A 43 1.48 24.65 -4.36
C MET A 43 1.74 26.09 -3.90
N GLY A 44 2.27 26.23 -2.69
CA GLY A 44 2.63 27.52 -2.11
C GLY A 44 1.45 28.34 -1.57
N LYS A 45 0.20 27.89 -1.79
CA LYS A 45 -0.98 28.50 -1.16
C LYS A 45 -1.01 28.21 0.33
N ILE A 46 -1.61 29.14 1.07
CA ILE A 46 -1.92 29.01 2.49
C ILE A 46 -3.42 28.79 2.62
N PHE A 47 -3.79 27.82 3.45
CA PHE A 47 -5.18 27.41 3.66
C PHE A 47 -5.58 27.61 5.11
N SER A 48 -6.84 27.97 5.35
CA SER A 48 -7.48 27.74 6.64
C SER A 48 -7.80 26.25 6.81
N LEU A 49 -8.18 25.86 8.02
CA LEU A 49 -8.61 24.51 8.28
C LEU A 49 -9.79 24.13 7.36
N GLU A 50 -10.82 24.95 7.26
CA GLU A 50 -12.05 24.71 6.48
C GLU A 50 -11.80 24.58 4.97
N GLN A 51 -10.69 25.16 4.49
CA GLN A 51 -10.31 25.14 3.07
C GLN A 51 -9.52 23.89 2.67
N LEU A 52 -9.12 23.03 3.63
CA LEU A 52 -8.40 21.81 3.28
C LEU A 52 -9.32 20.83 2.53
N PRO A 53 -8.87 20.25 1.41
CA PRO A 53 -9.57 19.17 0.70
C PRO A 53 -9.82 17.96 1.61
N GLU A 54 -10.86 17.17 1.30
CA GLU A 54 -11.43 16.08 2.13
C GLU A 54 -10.47 15.54 3.21
N LYS A 55 -10.59 16.13 4.41
CA LYS A 55 -9.69 15.81 5.53
C LYS A 55 -9.93 14.41 6.01
N ARG A 56 -8.86 13.61 6.07
CA ARG A 56 -8.92 12.24 6.58
C ARG A 56 -8.56 12.18 8.06
N THR A 57 -7.44 12.79 8.43
CA THR A 57 -6.93 12.78 9.82
C THR A 57 -6.07 14.02 10.09
N VAL A 58 -6.22 14.61 11.28
CA VAL A 58 -5.33 15.67 11.81
C VAL A 58 -4.62 15.13 13.05
N ILE A 59 -3.30 15.27 13.12
CA ILE A 59 -2.48 14.84 14.26
C ILE A 59 -1.62 15.99 14.75
N GLU A 60 -1.47 16.09 16.07
CA GLU A 60 -0.54 17.02 16.72
C GLU A 60 0.76 16.31 17.08
N HIS A 61 1.87 16.92 16.71
CA HIS A 61 3.23 16.48 17.03
C HIS A 61 3.71 17.13 18.34
N SER A 62 4.69 16.51 19.00
CA SER A 62 5.29 17.01 20.26
C SER A 62 5.82 18.44 20.16
N SER A 63 6.23 18.89 18.98
CA SER A 63 6.68 20.26 18.73
C SER A 63 5.57 21.31 18.67
N GLY A 64 4.30 20.92 18.83
CA GLY A 64 3.12 21.79 18.68
C GLY A 64 2.69 21.98 17.22
N ARG A 65 3.42 21.38 16.27
CA ARG A 65 3.04 21.33 14.86
C ARG A 65 1.86 20.39 14.66
N ARG A 66 0.97 20.73 13.73
CA ARG A 66 -0.14 19.86 13.33
C ARG A 66 0.02 19.43 11.89
N TYR A 67 -0.37 18.20 11.61
CA TYR A 67 -0.28 17.58 10.30
C TYR A 67 -1.65 17.07 9.87
N ALA A 68 -2.01 17.27 8.60
CA ALA A 68 -3.26 16.79 8.04
C ALA A 68 -3.02 16.00 6.74
N GLY A 69 -3.44 14.74 6.72
CA GLY A 69 -3.44 13.92 5.52
C GLY A 69 -4.71 14.11 4.71
N THR A 70 -4.58 14.37 3.41
CA THR A 70 -5.70 14.58 2.48
C THR A 70 -5.44 13.83 1.16
N ASP A 71 -6.47 13.73 0.31
CA ASP A 71 -6.36 13.26 -1.07
C ASP A 71 -5.46 14.16 -1.95
N SER A 72 -5.23 15.39 -1.53
CA SER A 72 -4.43 16.39 -2.24
C SER A 72 -3.03 16.60 -1.68
N GLY A 73 -2.64 15.94 -0.58
CA GLY A 73 -1.33 16.16 0.04
C GLY A 73 -1.30 16.05 1.56
N LEU A 74 -0.07 15.99 2.07
CA LEU A 74 0.21 16.19 3.49
C LEU A 74 0.34 17.69 3.75
N PHE A 75 -0.46 18.21 4.67
CA PHE A 75 -0.41 19.60 5.12
C PHE A 75 0.25 19.70 6.50
N ILE A 76 0.90 20.83 6.74
CA ILE A 76 1.53 21.20 8.01
C ILE A 76 1.02 22.57 8.47
N SER A 77 0.77 22.70 9.76
CA SER A 77 0.50 23.95 10.46
C SER A 77 1.46 24.12 11.64
N GLU A 78 2.00 25.33 11.79
CA GLU A 78 2.93 25.70 12.87
C GLU A 78 2.32 26.69 13.86
N ASP A 79 1.07 27.12 13.63
CA ASP A 79 0.39 28.17 14.39
C ASP A 79 -0.88 27.67 15.08
N GLY A 80 -0.89 26.39 15.44
CA GLY A 80 -2.01 25.74 16.12
C GLY A 80 -3.19 25.45 15.19
N GLY A 81 -2.96 25.27 13.89
CA GLY A 81 -3.99 24.91 12.93
C GLY A 81 -4.72 26.09 12.28
N LYS A 82 -4.21 27.32 12.42
CA LYS A 82 -4.82 28.51 11.79
C LYS A 82 -4.46 28.59 10.32
N GLN A 83 -3.19 28.34 10.00
CA GLN A 83 -2.67 28.31 8.64
C GLN A 83 -2.04 26.97 8.33
N TRP A 84 -2.32 26.49 7.12
CA TRP A 84 -1.86 25.23 6.60
C TRP A 84 -1.17 25.44 5.25
N ARG A 85 -0.13 24.65 5.01
CA ARG A 85 0.59 24.59 3.73
C ARG A 85 1.01 23.16 3.45
N HIS A 86 1.34 22.84 2.21
CA HIS A 86 1.88 21.52 1.90
C HIS A 86 3.22 21.27 2.62
N SER A 87 3.35 20.09 3.22
CA SER A 87 4.57 19.61 3.87
C SER A 87 5.61 19.12 2.87
N PHE A 88 5.20 18.80 1.64
CA PHE A 88 6.08 18.37 0.56
C PHE A 88 5.92 19.25 -0.67
N SER A 89 6.98 19.41 -1.44
CA SER A 89 6.95 20.14 -2.71
C SER A 89 6.08 19.47 -3.76
N THR A 90 6.02 18.14 -3.81
CA THR A 90 5.08 17.42 -4.69
C THR A 90 3.90 16.93 -3.86
N PRO A 91 2.71 17.55 -3.98
CA PRO A 91 1.54 17.20 -3.21
C PRO A 91 0.87 15.95 -3.80
N LEU A 92 1.01 14.84 -3.08
CA LEU A 92 0.49 13.53 -3.46
C LEU A 92 -0.47 12.99 -2.39
N PRO A 93 -1.44 12.13 -2.77
CA PRO A 93 -2.44 11.62 -1.84
C PRO A 93 -1.83 10.96 -0.60
N VAL A 94 -2.36 11.31 0.57
CA VAL A 94 -1.97 10.73 1.86
C VAL A 94 -3.08 9.80 2.34
N THR A 95 -2.74 8.54 2.56
CA THR A 95 -3.71 7.52 2.98
C THR A 95 -3.57 7.16 4.45
N LEU A 96 -2.44 7.49 5.07
CA LEU A 96 -2.17 7.27 6.48
C LEU A 96 -1.40 8.46 7.06
N ILE A 97 -1.80 8.89 8.24
CA ILE A 97 -0.93 9.56 9.19
C ILE A 97 -1.28 9.06 10.60
N THR A 98 -0.28 8.67 11.39
CA THR A 98 -0.47 8.16 12.74
C THR A 98 0.70 8.53 13.66
N SER A 99 0.44 8.61 14.96
CA SER A 99 1.44 8.89 15.99
C SER A 99 1.71 7.66 16.85
N LEU A 100 2.97 7.39 17.15
CA LEU A 100 3.40 6.37 18.10
C LEU A 100 3.28 6.89 19.53
N LYS A 101 3.24 5.97 20.52
CA LYS A 101 3.44 6.32 21.93
C LYS A 101 4.81 6.97 22.17
N SER A 102 5.82 6.59 21.38
CA SER A 102 7.12 7.24 21.35
C SER A 102 7.07 8.66 20.77
N GLY A 103 5.92 9.16 20.29
CA GLY A 103 5.77 10.48 19.68
C GLY A 103 6.29 10.58 18.24
N ASP A 104 6.91 9.53 17.72
CA ASP A 104 7.23 9.44 16.29
C ASP A 104 5.95 9.45 15.46
N LEU A 105 5.99 10.03 14.27
CA LEU A 105 4.90 9.98 13.31
C LEU A 105 5.23 9.03 12.16
N TYR A 106 4.22 8.32 11.69
CA TYR A 106 4.26 7.59 10.42
C TYR A 106 3.25 8.18 9.46
N THR A 107 3.61 8.27 8.18
CA THR A 107 2.69 8.65 7.11
C THR A 107 2.93 7.78 5.89
N PHE A 108 1.86 7.43 5.17
CA PHE A 108 1.97 6.81 3.86
C PHE A 108 1.45 7.78 2.80
N VAL A 109 2.31 8.05 1.83
CA VAL A 109 2.02 8.95 0.72
C VAL A 109 2.10 8.16 -0.57
N ALA A 110 0.98 8.02 -1.28
CA ALA A 110 0.94 7.31 -2.55
C ALA A 110 1.94 7.97 -3.52
N GLY A 111 2.82 7.19 -4.13
CA GLY A 111 3.88 7.72 -5.01
C GLY A 111 5.19 8.12 -4.31
N LYS A 112 5.23 8.18 -2.97
CA LYS A 112 6.47 8.38 -2.19
C LYS A 112 6.82 7.18 -1.32
N GLY A 113 5.83 6.55 -0.68
CA GLY A 113 5.99 5.40 0.21
C GLY A 113 5.69 5.71 1.68
N LEU A 114 6.21 4.87 2.56
CA LEU A 114 6.12 5.00 4.01
C LEU A 114 7.24 5.92 4.51
N LEU A 115 6.86 6.97 5.23
CA LEU A 115 7.80 7.91 5.86
C LEU A 115 7.59 7.93 7.37
N LYS A 116 8.69 8.20 8.08
CA LYS A 116 8.73 8.39 9.52
C LYS A 116 9.23 9.79 9.84
N MET A 117 8.66 10.43 10.85
CA MET A 117 9.23 11.60 11.50
C MET A 117 9.51 11.23 12.94
N GLU A 118 10.77 11.33 13.35
CA GLU A 118 11.13 11.17 14.75
C GLU A 118 10.66 12.36 15.57
N ARG A 119 10.27 12.10 16.83
CA ARG A 119 9.71 13.09 17.76
C ARG A 119 10.44 14.43 17.79
N ASP A 120 11.77 14.42 17.62
CA ASP A 120 12.61 15.61 17.87
C ASP A 120 13.28 16.15 16.60
N THR A 121 13.06 15.56 15.43
CA THR A 121 13.74 15.98 14.19
C THR A 121 12.94 16.95 13.35
N ASN A 122 11.60 16.91 13.45
CA ASN A 122 10.70 17.73 12.64
C ASN A 122 10.89 17.54 11.11
N GLN A 123 11.47 16.40 10.70
CA GLN A 123 11.79 16.06 9.32
C GLN A 123 11.27 14.67 8.96
N TRP A 124 10.70 14.54 7.76
CA TRP A 124 10.25 13.24 7.24
C TRP A 124 11.41 12.49 6.59
N THR A 125 11.62 11.25 7.01
CA THR A 125 12.57 10.31 6.43
C THR A 125 11.81 9.19 5.72
N LEU A 126 12.19 8.89 4.48
CA LEU A 126 11.64 7.75 3.75
C LEU A 126 12.15 6.44 4.39
N ILE A 127 11.23 5.57 4.76
CA ILE A 127 11.54 4.22 5.28
C ILE A 127 11.48 3.20 4.14
N ASN A 128 10.39 3.18 3.38
CA ASN A 128 10.18 2.18 2.33
C ASN A 128 9.27 2.69 1.20
N ASN A 129 9.68 2.45 -0.05
CA ASN A 129 8.90 2.72 -1.27
C ASN A 129 8.77 1.51 -2.22
N LYS A 130 9.07 0.31 -1.74
CA LYS A 130 9.10 -0.96 -2.50
C LYS A 130 7.93 -1.88 -2.12
N LEU A 131 6.77 -1.30 -1.82
CA LEU A 131 5.54 -2.01 -1.47
C LEU A 131 4.71 -2.46 -2.70
N GLY A 132 5.18 -2.13 -3.91
CA GLY A 132 4.45 -2.36 -5.14
C GLY A 132 3.16 -1.54 -5.18
N SER A 133 2.09 -2.13 -5.71
CA SER A 133 0.79 -1.46 -5.80
C SER A 133 0.09 -1.33 -4.44
N GLN A 134 0.68 -1.83 -3.35
CA GLN A 134 0.06 -1.80 -2.03
C GLN A 134 0.12 -0.40 -1.40
N VAL A 135 -1.03 0.06 -0.94
CA VAL A 135 -1.22 1.32 -0.24
C VAL A 135 -1.71 1.07 1.16
N ILE A 136 -0.97 1.57 2.13
CA ILE A 136 -1.28 1.39 3.55
C ILE A 136 -2.42 2.33 3.92
N LEU A 137 -3.53 1.75 4.41
CA LEU A 137 -4.69 2.50 4.90
C LEU A 137 -4.70 2.66 6.41
N THR A 138 -4.21 1.65 7.13
CA THR A 138 -4.07 1.68 8.58
C THR A 138 -2.81 0.95 9.00
N LEU A 139 -2.26 1.38 10.13
CA LEU A 139 -1.02 0.90 10.72
C LEU A 139 -1.24 0.77 12.23
N SER A 140 -1.08 -0.44 12.74
CA SER A 140 -0.97 -0.72 14.17
C SER A 140 0.47 -1.07 14.51
N ILE A 141 0.92 -0.60 15.67
CA ILE A 141 2.26 -0.84 16.18
C ILE A 141 2.13 -1.70 17.45
N GLU A 142 2.92 -2.77 17.54
CA GLU A 142 2.95 -3.60 18.75
C GLU A 142 3.79 -2.92 19.83
N ASP A 143 3.30 -2.91 21.08
CA ASP A 143 3.96 -2.21 22.18
C ASP A 143 5.28 -2.89 22.60
N GLY A 144 6.30 -2.09 22.91
CA GLY A 144 7.55 -2.55 23.54
C GLY A 144 8.79 -2.41 22.66
N ASP A 145 8.62 -2.51 21.35
CA ASP A 145 9.63 -2.19 20.34
C ASP A 145 8.91 -1.72 19.07
N ASN A 146 9.19 -0.49 18.63
CA ASN A 146 8.56 0.13 17.45
C ASN A 146 8.97 -0.56 16.12
N SER A 147 9.66 -1.70 16.19
CA SER A 147 10.06 -2.52 15.07
C SER A 147 8.90 -3.29 14.46
N LYS A 148 7.92 -3.73 15.26
CA LYS A 148 6.82 -4.55 14.74
C LYS A 148 5.61 -3.70 14.34
N LEU A 149 5.37 -3.66 13.03
CA LEU A 149 4.25 -2.94 12.42
C LEU A 149 3.31 -3.94 11.74
N THR A 150 2.02 -3.82 11.97
CA THR A 150 0.98 -4.50 11.18
C THR A 150 0.18 -3.45 10.43
N ALA A 151 0.13 -3.56 9.11
CA ALA A 151 -0.61 -2.65 8.25
C ALA A 151 -1.72 -3.39 7.51
N ARG A 152 -2.83 -2.69 7.25
CA ARG A 152 -3.86 -3.15 6.31
C ARG A 152 -3.81 -2.29 5.05
N ASN A 153 -3.74 -2.94 3.90
CA ASN A 153 -3.69 -2.27 2.60
C ASN A 153 -5.09 -2.03 2.01
N GLN A 154 -5.16 -1.37 0.84
CA GLN A 154 -6.42 -1.07 0.14
C GLN A 154 -7.17 -2.30 -0.36
N TYR A 155 -6.47 -3.42 -0.55
CA TYR A 155 -7.06 -4.72 -0.89
C TYR A 155 -7.62 -5.45 0.34
N GLY A 156 -7.56 -4.82 1.52
CA GLY A 156 -8.03 -5.38 2.78
C GLY A 156 -7.13 -6.45 3.38
N LYS A 157 -5.91 -6.63 2.83
CA LYS A 157 -4.92 -7.61 3.31
C LYS A 157 -4.03 -7.02 4.39
N TYR A 158 -3.56 -7.88 5.28
CA TYR A 158 -2.61 -7.52 6.33
C TYR A 158 -1.18 -7.86 5.90
N ILE A 159 -0.27 -6.93 6.17
CA ILE A 159 1.17 -7.08 5.99
C ILE A 159 1.88 -6.73 7.29
N ILE A 160 3.01 -7.40 7.55
CA ILE A 160 3.77 -7.29 8.80
C ILE A 160 5.20 -6.88 8.48
N SER A 161 5.72 -5.92 9.23
CA SER A 161 7.13 -5.57 9.33
C SER A 161 7.62 -5.88 10.75
N GLU A 162 8.88 -6.31 10.87
CA GLU A 162 9.57 -6.58 12.15
C GLU A 162 10.80 -5.66 12.31
N ASP A 163 10.91 -4.64 11.46
CA ASP A 163 12.07 -3.76 11.30
C ASP A 163 11.66 -2.29 11.07
N GLY A 164 10.55 -1.88 11.68
CA GLY A 164 10.11 -0.48 11.70
C GLY A 164 9.59 0.03 10.36
N GLY A 165 9.27 -0.89 9.45
CA GLY A 165 8.72 -0.63 8.12
C GLY A 165 9.73 -0.75 6.99
N GLU A 166 10.98 -1.14 7.26
CA GLU A 166 12.03 -1.30 6.25
C GLU A 166 11.76 -2.48 5.31
N SER A 167 11.23 -3.58 5.83
CA SER A 167 10.75 -4.71 5.04
C SER A 167 9.36 -5.16 5.46
N TRP A 168 8.62 -5.71 4.51
CA TRP A 168 7.24 -6.14 4.71
C TRP A 168 7.05 -7.53 4.15
N ARG A 169 6.32 -8.35 4.88
CA ARG A 169 5.82 -9.64 4.40
C ARG A 169 4.31 -9.68 4.53
N ARG A 170 3.69 -10.54 3.72
CA ARG A 170 2.29 -10.88 3.90
C ARG A 170 2.11 -11.61 5.23
N GLU A 171 1.03 -11.35 5.95
CA GLU A 171 0.73 -12.04 7.21
C GLU A 171 0.55 -13.56 7.02
N ASP A 172 -0.06 -13.95 5.91
CA ASP A 172 -0.25 -15.36 5.51
C ASP A 172 1.03 -16.02 4.96
N GLY A 173 2.13 -15.26 4.84
CA GLY A 173 3.39 -15.71 4.27
C GLY A 173 3.37 -15.86 2.75
N LEU A 174 4.55 -16.10 2.17
CA LEU A 174 4.64 -16.55 0.77
C LEU A 174 4.35 -18.06 0.69
N PRO A 175 3.74 -18.53 -0.40
CA PRO A 175 3.55 -19.95 -0.63
C PRO A 175 4.88 -20.71 -0.60
N ASN A 176 4.87 -21.92 -0.04
CA ASN A 176 6.06 -22.76 -0.04
C ASN A 176 6.34 -23.32 -1.45
N ILE A 177 7.39 -22.81 -2.10
CA ILE A 177 7.82 -23.20 -3.45
C ILE A 177 8.61 -24.52 -3.39
N THR A 178 7.87 -25.63 -3.30
CA THR A 178 8.46 -26.96 -3.04
C THR A 178 8.78 -27.75 -4.31
N THR A 179 8.10 -27.49 -5.42
CA THR A 179 8.27 -28.28 -6.65
C THR A 179 9.30 -27.65 -7.60
N ALA A 180 10.02 -28.49 -8.35
CA ALA A 180 10.94 -28.03 -9.39
C ALA A 180 10.23 -27.16 -10.44
N LYS A 181 8.96 -27.44 -10.74
CA LYS A 181 8.13 -26.63 -11.65
C LYS A 181 7.94 -25.22 -11.12
N LEU A 182 7.57 -25.06 -9.85
CA LEU A 182 7.35 -23.73 -9.26
C LEU A 182 8.66 -22.94 -9.12
N ARG A 183 9.78 -23.60 -8.78
CA ARG A 183 11.11 -22.93 -8.76
C ARG A 183 11.53 -22.43 -10.14
N ALA A 184 11.28 -23.22 -11.18
CA ALA A 184 11.53 -22.79 -12.56
C ALA A 184 10.64 -21.58 -12.94
N GLY A 185 9.37 -21.60 -12.50
CA GLY A 185 8.45 -20.49 -12.72
C GLY A 185 8.83 -19.22 -11.97
N GLU A 186 9.27 -19.33 -10.72
CA GLU A 186 9.80 -18.20 -9.95
C GLU A 186 11.01 -17.57 -10.62
N LYS A 187 12.00 -18.39 -11.03
CA LYS A 187 13.18 -17.89 -11.75
C LYS A 187 12.78 -17.14 -13.02
N LEU A 188 11.88 -17.72 -13.81
CA LEU A 188 11.42 -17.10 -15.05
C LEU A 188 10.60 -15.81 -14.78
N PHE A 189 9.79 -15.79 -13.72
CA PHE A 189 9.06 -14.61 -13.29
C PHE A 189 10.00 -13.48 -12.89
N ASN A 190 11.06 -13.79 -12.15
CA ASN A 190 12.07 -12.80 -11.74
C ASN A 190 12.81 -12.21 -12.94
N GLU A 191 13.03 -13.00 -13.99
CA GLU A 191 13.70 -12.57 -15.22
C GLU A 191 12.81 -11.75 -16.16
N LYS A 192 11.51 -12.06 -16.23
CA LYS A 192 10.60 -11.50 -17.25
C LYS A 192 9.53 -10.57 -16.71
N CYS A 193 9.03 -10.82 -15.50
CA CYS A 193 7.80 -10.19 -15.01
C CYS A 193 8.03 -9.25 -13.83
N GLN A 194 8.96 -9.58 -12.93
CA GLN A 194 9.12 -8.91 -11.64
C GLN A 194 9.46 -7.41 -11.78
N SER A 195 10.22 -7.01 -12.81
CA SER A 195 10.60 -5.60 -13.01
C SER A 195 9.39 -4.68 -13.20
N CYS A 196 8.27 -5.21 -13.70
CA CYS A 196 7.02 -4.47 -13.85
C CYS A 196 6.02 -4.86 -12.75
N HIS A 197 5.80 -6.15 -12.51
CA HIS A 197 4.76 -6.65 -11.59
C HIS A 197 5.21 -6.74 -10.12
N GLY A 198 6.39 -6.25 -9.78
CA GLY A 198 6.90 -6.22 -8.41
C GLY A 198 7.34 -7.59 -7.88
N ILE A 199 8.07 -7.55 -6.75
CA ILE A 199 8.57 -8.74 -6.06
C ILE A 199 7.38 -9.62 -5.67
N ALA A 200 7.42 -10.91 -6.03
CA ALA A 200 6.32 -11.83 -5.79
C ALA A 200 4.95 -11.31 -6.29
N GLY A 201 4.94 -10.53 -7.38
CA GLY A 201 3.69 -10.12 -8.04
C GLY A 201 2.86 -9.08 -7.30
N VAL A 202 3.43 -8.29 -6.39
CA VAL A 202 2.69 -7.24 -5.63
C VAL A 202 2.24 -6.03 -6.47
N GLY A 203 2.55 -6.01 -7.76
CA GLY A 203 2.24 -4.94 -8.70
C GLY A 203 3.26 -3.82 -8.71
N GLU A 204 3.09 -2.90 -9.65
CA GLU A 204 3.94 -1.74 -9.81
C GLU A 204 3.76 -0.74 -8.67
N THR A 205 4.87 -0.14 -8.19
CA THR A 205 4.80 0.98 -7.25
C THR A 205 4.20 2.21 -7.91
N TYR A 206 3.24 2.86 -7.25
CA TYR A 206 2.71 4.14 -7.70
C TYR A 206 3.83 5.15 -7.97
N THR A 207 3.75 5.85 -9.09
CA THR A 207 4.61 6.98 -9.44
C THR A 207 3.77 8.23 -9.60
N VAL A 208 4.42 9.40 -9.65
CA VAL A 208 3.72 10.66 -9.96
C VAL A 208 3.00 10.55 -11.30
N GLU A 209 3.63 9.94 -12.31
CA GLU A 209 3.03 9.73 -13.62
C GLU A 209 1.80 8.83 -13.53
N ALA A 210 1.90 7.68 -12.84
CA ALA A 210 0.77 6.77 -12.67
C ALA A 210 -0.44 7.43 -11.99
N LEU A 211 -0.17 8.31 -11.01
CA LEU A 211 -1.22 9.01 -10.27
C LEU A 211 -1.85 10.19 -11.03
N THR A 212 -1.17 10.76 -12.03
CA THR A 212 -1.59 11.99 -12.71
C THR A 212 -1.96 11.80 -14.17
N ASN A 213 -1.56 10.69 -14.79
CA ASN A 213 -1.87 10.37 -16.18
C ASN A 213 -2.89 9.23 -16.26
N THR A 214 -4.14 9.56 -16.60
CA THR A 214 -5.23 8.57 -16.72
C THR A 214 -5.03 7.55 -17.85
N LYS A 215 -4.07 7.78 -18.76
CA LYS A 215 -3.69 6.81 -19.81
C LYS A 215 -2.58 5.87 -19.36
N TYR A 216 -1.96 6.12 -18.20
CA TYR A 216 -0.93 5.26 -17.66
C TYR A 216 -1.59 4.00 -17.08
N LEU A 217 -1.31 2.85 -17.70
CA LEU A 217 -1.76 1.56 -17.21
C LEU A 217 -0.63 0.93 -16.40
N MET A 218 -0.79 0.92 -15.08
CA MET A 218 0.15 0.28 -14.16
C MET A 218 0.21 -1.21 -14.41
N ALA A 219 1.37 -1.82 -14.17
CA ALA A 219 1.44 -3.28 -14.13
C ALA A 219 0.68 -3.76 -12.87
N PRO A 220 -0.44 -4.49 -13.01
CA PRO A 220 -1.26 -4.88 -11.88
C PRO A 220 -0.51 -5.86 -10.99
N ALA A 221 -0.95 -5.98 -9.73
CA ALA A 221 -0.56 -7.11 -8.92
C ALA A 221 -1.02 -8.42 -9.59
N LEU A 222 -0.13 -9.40 -9.60
CA LEU A 222 -0.38 -10.75 -10.10
C LEU A 222 -0.56 -11.75 -8.95
N ASP A 223 -0.33 -11.32 -7.71
CA ASP A 223 -0.78 -12.07 -6.55
C ASP A 223 -2.31 -11.99 -6.39
N GLU A 224 -2.83 -12.53 -5.29
CA GLU A 224 -4.28 -12.57 -5.06
C GLU A 224 -4.93 -11.21 -4.74
N SER A 225 -4.15 -10.13 -4.64
CA SER A 225 -4.68 -8.82 -4.25
C SER A 225 -5.44 -8.11 -5.37
N ALA A 226 -5.20 -8.47 -6.64
CA ALA A 226 -5.77 -7.78 -7.80
C ALA A 226 -6.32 -8.74 -8.87
N HIS A 227 -6.63 -8.20 -10.05
CA HIS A 227 -7.52 -8.76 -11.07
C HIS A 227 -7.11 -10.10 -11.71
N ALA A 228 -5.85 -10.52 -11.60
CA ALA A 228 -5.31 -11.64 -12.41
C ALA A 228 -6.12 -12.95 -12.30
N TRP A 229 -6.66 -13.27 -11.12
CA TRP A 229 -7.43 -14.50 -10.89
C TRP A 229 -8.83 -14.48 -11.52
N HIS A 230 -9.33 -13.36 -12.03
CA HIS A 230 -10.56 -13.32 -12.83
C HIS A 230 -10.42 -14.00 -14.20
N HIS A 231 -9.19 -14.28 -14.64
CA HIS A 231 -8.89 -14.87 -15.94
C HIS A 231 -8.56 -16.36 -15.86
N THR A 232 -8.84 -17.10 -16.94
CA THR A 232 -8.46 -18.51 -17.07
C THR A 232 -6.96 -18.66 -17.32
N ASP A 233 -6.43 -19.87 -17.12
CA ASP A 233 -5.03 -20.18 -17.42
C ASP A 233 -4.70 -19.90 -18.90
N GLU A 234 -5.62 -20.20 -19.81
CA GLU A 234 -5.46 -19.95 -21.25
C GLU A 234 -5.38 -18.45 -21.55
N ALA A 235 -6.23 -17.64 -20.90
CA ALA A 235 -6.20 -16.18 -21.06
C ALA A 235 -4.89 -15.60 -20.53
N LEU A 236 -4.43 -16.05 -19.36
CA LEU A 236 -3.15 -15.62 -18.78
C LEU A 236 -1.96 -16.03 -19.66
N ILE A 237 -1.93 -17.28 -20.15
CA ILE A 237 -0.90 -17.76 -21.09
C ILE A 237 -0.91 -16.91 -22.35
N LYS A 238 -2.08 -16.61 -22.90
CA LYS A 238 -2.22 -15.77 -24.09
C LYS A 238 -1.62 -14.37 -23.84
N THR A 239 -1.99 -13.72 -22.74
CA THR A 239 -1.44 -12.40 -22.38
C THR A 239 0.07 -12.43 -22.19
N ILE A 240 0.64 -13.50 -21.60
CA ILE A 240 2.09 -13.64 -21.47
C ILE A 240 2.77 -13.74 -22.85
N LEU A 241 2.20 -14.53 -23.76
CA LEU A 241 2.81 -14.78 -25.07
C LEU A 241 2.64 -13.61 -26.04
N GLU A 242 1.45 -13.00 -26.06
CA GLU A 242 1.05 -11.99 -27.04
C GLU A 242 1.14 -10.54 -26.51
N GLY A 243 1.38 -10.35 -25.22
CA GLY A 243 1.44 -9.03 -24.59
C GLY A 243 0.06 -8.40 -24.38
N SER A 244 0.04 -7.10 -24.05
CA SER A 244 -1.21 -6.34 -23.90
C SER A 244 -1.61 -5.66 -25.20
N THR A 245 -2.89 -5.81 -25.59
CA THR A 245 -3.48 -5.10 -26.72
C THR A 245 -3.82 -3.65 -26.41
N ARG A 246 -3.87 -3.28 -25.12
CA ARG A 246 -4.22 -1.92 -24.66
C ARG A 246 -3.01 -0.99 -24.64
N GLN A 247 -1.81 -1.54 -24.49
CA GLN A 247 -0.60 -0.76 -24.21
C GLN A 247 0.67 -1.60 -24.42
N SER A 248 1.78 -0.95 -24.77
CA SER A 248 3.03 -1.63 -25.13
C SER A 248 3.95 -2.01 -23.96
N ARG A 249 3.68 -1.57 -22.71
CA ARG A 249 4.56 -1.89 -21.56
C ARG A 249 4.49 -3.34 -21.13
N MET A 250 3.44 -4.08 -21.50
CA MET A 250 3.37 -5.54 -21.34
C MET A 250 3.73 -6.19 -22.67
N PRO A 251 5.02 -6.57 -22.87
CA PRO A 251 5.49 -7.08 -24.16
C PRO A 251 4.99 -8.50 -24.43
N ALA A 252 5.01 -8.87 -25.71
CA ALA A 252 4.76 -10.23 -26.18
C ALA A 252 5.98 -11.11 -25.88
N TRP A 253 6.01 -11.77 -24.72
CA TRP A 253 7.18 -12.57 -24.34
C TRP A 253 7.43 -13.78 -25.26
N GLY A 254 6.43 -14.19 -26.03
CA GLY A 254 6.57 -15.20 -27.08
C GLY A 254 7.61 -14.81 -28.13
N GLU A 255 7.66 -13.53 -28.50
CA GLU A 255 8.67 -12.98 -29.42
C GLU A 255 10.08 -12.95 -28.80
N ALA A 256 10.15 -12.94 -27.47
CA ALA A 256 11.37 -12.97 -26.68
C ALA A 256 11.76 -14.40 -26.21
N GLY A 257 11.22 -15.43 -26.86
CA GLY A 257 11.60 -16.83 -26.65
C GLY A 257 10.88 -17.56 -25.51
N VAL A 258 9.87 -16.96 -24.88
CA VAL A 258 9.03 -17.66 -23.89
C VAL A 258 8.09 -18.61 -24.64
N THR A 259 8.22 -19.92 -24.41
CA THR A 259 7.36 -20.92 -25.04
C THR A 259 6.00 -21.01 -24.33
N LYS A 260 5.03 -21.68 -24.96
CA LYS A 260 3.75 -22.01 -24.30
C LYS A 260 3.94 -22.82 -23.01
N ARG A 261 4.97 -23.68 -22.96
CA ARG A 261 5.32 -24.44 -21.75
C ARG A 261 5.83 -23.52 -20.65
N ASP A 262 6.69 -22.57 -21.00
CA ASP A 262 7.23 -21.58 -20.07
C ASP A 262 6.12 -20.67 -19.53
N ALA A 263 5.21 -20.21 -20.39
CA ALA A 263 4.03 -19.45 -19.99
C ALA A 263 3.13 -20.24 -19.02
N ALA A 264 2.91 -21.55 -19.26
CA ALA A 264 2.17 -22.39 -18.33
C ALA A 264 2.90 -22.60 -16.99
N ILE A 265 4.22 -22.58 -16.98
CA ILE A 265 5.04 -22.63 -15.77
C ILE A 265 4.97 -21.29 -15.00
N LEU A 266 5.00 -20.16 -15.70
CA LEU A 266 4.77 -18.82 -15.14
C LEU A 266 3.39 -18.73 -14.50
N VAL A 267 2.34 -19.15 -15.20
CA VAL A 267 0.97 -19.16 -14.64
C VAL A 267 0.89 -20.05 -13.41
N ALA A 268 1.56 -21.21 -13.39
CA ALA A 268 1.62 -22.05 -12.19
C ALA A 268 2.30 -21.34 -11.01
N TYR A 269 3.38 -20.59 -11.26
CA TYR A 269 4.03 -19.78 -10.22
C TYR A 269 3.13 -18.62 -9.75
N ILE A 270 2.53 -17.86 -10.66
CA ILE A 270 1.59 -16.77 -10.34
C ILE A 270 0.46 -17.29 -9.44
N LYS A 271 -0.15 -18.41 -9.83
CA LYS A 271 -1.21 -19.07 -9.05
C LYS A 271 -0.74 -19.53 -7.68
N SER A 272 0.55 -19.86 -7.53
CA SER A 272 1.08 -20.25 -6.23
C SER A 272 1.00 -19.08 -5.23
N LEU A 273 1.12 -17.84 -5.69
CA LEU A 273 1.00 -16.61 -4.89
C LEU A 273 -0.41 -16.33 -4.37
N TRP A 274 -1.39 -17.16 -4.76
CA TRP A 274 -2.78 -17.02 -4.35
C TRP A 274 -3.09 -17.95 -3.19
N GLY A 275 -3.93 -17.49 -2.26
CA GLY A 275 -4.53 -18.34 -1.25
C GLY A 275 -5.49 -19.35 -1.86
N GLU A 276 -5.75 -20.44 -1.14
CA GLU A 276 -6.59 -21.56 -1.62
C GLU A 276 -8.00 -21.12 -2.02
N ARG A 277 -8.58 -20.15 -1.31
CA ARG A 277 -9.88 -19.55 -1.69
C ARG A 277 -9.80 -19.00 -3.11
N ILE A 278 -8.82 -18.14 -3.40
CA ILE A 278 -8.72 -17.45 -4.69
C ILE A 278 -8.40 -18.42 -5.83
N LYS A 279 -7.57 -19.44 -5.58
CA LYS A 279 -7.38 -20.56 -6.54
C LYS A 279 -8.70 -21.25 -6.89
N GLY A 280 -9.57 -21.46 -5.90
CA GLY A 280 -10.90 -22.04 -6.11
C GLY A 280 -11.86 -21.15 -6.90
N CYS A 281 -11.61 -19.84 -6.92
CA CYS A 281 -12.46 -18.82 -7.54
C CYS A 281 -11.97 -18.37 -8.92
N GLN A 282 -10.93 -19.00 -9.48
CA GLN A 282 -10.33 -18.52 -10.72
C GLN A 282 -11.31 -18.53 -11.91
N GLY A 283 -11.18 -17.53 -12.79
CA GLY A 283 -11.87 -17.48 -14.07
C GLY A 283 -13.35 -17.19 -13.87
N ALA A 284 -14.24 -17.91 -14.56
CA ALA A 284 -15.69 -17.71 -14.47
C ALA A 284 -16.28 -17.86 -13.06
N LYS A 285 -15.54 -18.49 -12.12
CA LYS A 285 -15.95 -18.70 -10.73
C LYS A 285 -15.78 -17.46 -9.85
N HIS A 286 -15.13 -16.40 -10.33
CA HIS A 286 -14.79 -15.25 -9.47
C HIS A 286 -16.02 -14.55 -8.90
N MET A 287 -17.10 -14.49 -9.69
CA MET A 287 -18.38 -13.90 -9.29
C MET A 287 -19.00 -14.59 -8.07
N SER A 288 -18.67 -15.86 -7.81
CA SER A 288 -19.16 -16.61 -6.66
C SER A 288 -18.38 -16.32 -5.37
N CYS A 289 -17.33 -15.49 -5.46
CA CYS A 289 -16.40 -15.25 -4.37
C CYS A 289 -16.25 -13.77 -3.98
N MET A 290 -17.01 -12.89 -4.65
CA MET A 290 -17.14 -11.47 -4.34
C MET A 290 -18.10 -11.22 -3.19
#